data_AF-A0A453MCY6-F1
#
_entry.id   AF-A0A453MCY6-F1
#
_cell.length_a   1.000
_cell.length_b   1.000
_cell.length_c   1.000
_cell.angle_alpha   90.00
_cell.angle_beta   90.00
_cell.angle_gamma   90.00
#
_symmetry.space_group_name_H-M   'P 1'
#
loop_
_entity.id
_entity.type
_entity.pdbx_description
1 polymer ?
#
loop_
_entity_poly.entity_id
_entity_poly.type
_entity_poly.pdbx_seq_one_letter_code
_entity_poly.pdbx_strand_id
1 'polypeptide(L)'
;MAQHPDDPQIVALKHGVWRVKGIIQVSRSLGDAYLKDAKYNTERIKPKFRVSEPFSRPIMSAEPTIVSRSLEPSDCFVIFASDGLWEHLTNQEAVEIVHNNQRAGSAKRLIKAALQEAARKREMRYSDLMRIDKKVRRHFHDDITVIVLFINHELLAKGNAQVPPLSIRSALDH
;
A
#
# COMPACT_ATOMS: atom_id res chain seq x y z
N MET A 1 -19.29 5.21 -2.67
CA MET A 1 -20.34 6.25 -2.69
C MET A 1 -20.98 6.39 -4.06
N ALA A 2 -20.24 6.73 -5.13
CA ALA A 2 -20.84 6.89 -6.46
C ALA A 2 -21.60 5.66 -7.01
N GLN A 3 -21.15 4.44 -6.69
CA GLN A 3 -21.82 3.19 -7.09
C GLN A 3 -22.95 2.74 -6.14
N HIS A 4 -23.08 3.40 -4.99
CA HIS A 4 -24.07 3.10 -3.95
C HIS A 4 -24.69 4.39 -3.40
N PRO A 5 -25.37 5.19 -4.25
CA PRO A 5 -25.95 6.47 -3.80
C PRO A 5 -27.07 6.28 -2.77
N ASP A 6 -27.75 5.13 -2.80
CA ASP A 6 -28.92 4.84 -1.95
C ASP A 6 -28.56 4.12 -0.64
N ASP A 7 -27.27 3.83 -0.41
CA ASP A 7 -26.79 3.20 0.81
C ASP A 7 -26.00 4.22 1.64
N PRO A 8 -26.66 4.98 2.55
CA PRO A 8 -25.99 5.98 3.37
C PRO A 8 -24.97 5.36 4.34
N GLN A 9 -25.03 4.05 4.56
CA GLN A 9 -24.12 3.30 5.42
C GLN A 9 -23.02 2.57 4.65
N ILE A 10 -22.90 2.80 3.32
CA ILE A 10 -21.88 2.17 2.49
C ILE A 10 -20.46 2.41 3.03
N VAL A 11 -20.23 3.59 3.62
CA VAL A 11 -18.98 3.95 4.27
C VAL A 11 -19.32 4.51 5.65
N ALA A 12 -18.68 3.97 6.69
CA ALA A 12 -18.90 4.35 8.08
C ALA A 12 -17.57 4.69 8.77
N LEU A 13 -17.57 5.73 9.60
CA LEU A 13 -16.42 6.09 10.43
C LEU A 13 -16.38 5.16 11.65
N LYS A 14 -15.32 4.35 11.80
CA LYS A 14 -15.11 3.47 12.95
C LYS A 14 -13.69 3.57 13.46
N HIS A 15 -13.53 3.78 14.76
CA HIS A 15 -12.22 3.94 15.42
C HIS A 15 -11.34 5.00 14.73
N GLY A 16 -11.95 6.13 14.34
CA GLY A 16 -11.24 7.23 13.69
C GLY A 16 -10.88 7.03 12.21
N VAL A 17 -11.28 5.91 11.59
CA VAL A 17 -11.00 5.68 10.16
C VAL A 17 -12.25 5.24 9.39
N TRP A 18 -12.36 5.72 8.15
CA TRP A 18 -13.45 5.37 7.25
C TRP A 18 -13.33 3.91 6.78
N ARG A 19 -14.44 3.18 6.84
CA ARG A 19 -14.52 1.77 6.46
C ARG A 19 -15.76 1.47 5.63
N VAL A 20 -15.59 0.70 4.56
CA VAL A 20 -16.69 0.17 3.75
C VAL A 20 -17.50 -0.81 4.59
N LYS A 21 -18.82 -0.56 4.70
CA LYS A 21 -19.77 -1.22 5.62
C LYS A 21 -19.26 -1.33 7.06
N GLY A 22 -18.33 -0.46 7.47
CA GLY A 22 -17.70 -0.53 8.77
C GLY A 22 -16.81 -1.76 8.99
N ILE A 23 -16.34 -2.43 7.93
CA ILE A 23 -15.55 -3.67 7.99
C ILE A 23 -14.10 -3.38 7.55
N ILE A 24 -13.91 -2.90 6.33
CA ILE A 24 -12.59 -2.82 5.67
C ILE A 24 -12.29 -1.40 5.18
N GLN A 25 -11.01 -0.99 5.14
CA GLN A 25 -10.59 0.38 4.79
C GLN A 25 -10.38 0.61 3.29
N VAL A 26 -10.39 -0.46 2.48
CA VAL A 26 -10.29 -0.36 1.01
C VAL A 26 -11.65 -0.53 0.36
N SER A 27 -11.84 0.12 -0.79
CA SER A 27 -13.04 -0.02 -1.63
C SER A 27 -12.88 -1.05 -2.74
N ARG A 28 -11.66 -1.53 -2.94
CA ARG A 28 -11.31 -2.53 -3.95
C ARG A 28 -10.30 -3.51 -3.39
N SER A 29 -10.47 -4.79 -3.70
CA SER A 29 -9.54 -5.84 -3.30
C SER A 29 -9.68 -7.06 -4.20
N LEU A 30 -8.65 -7.90 -4.25
CA LEU A 30 -8.81 -9.29 -4.64
C LEU A 30 -9.28 -10.11 -3.43
N GLY A 31 -10.05 -11.18 -3.64
CA GLY A 31 -10.65 -11.94 -2.53
C GLY A 31 -11.92 -11.29 -1.98
N ASP A 32 -12.12 -11.30 -0.66
CA ASP A 32 -13.28 -10.73 0.05
C ASP A 32 -14.64 -11.02 -0.61
N ALA A 33 -14.82 -12.26 -1.07
CA ALA A 33 -15.99 -12.65 -1.86
C ALA A 33 -17.32 -12.37 -1.14
N TYR A 34 -17.32 -12.41 0.20
CA TYR A 34 -18.46 -12.09 1.06
C TYR A 34 -18.91 -10.62 1.00
N LEU A 35 -18.12 -9.71 0.42
CA LEU A 35 -18.49 -8.32 0.13
C LEU A 35 -18.85 -8.11 -1.35
N LYS A 36 -18.74 -9.15 -2.18
CA LYS A 36 -18.94 -9.05 -3.64
C LYS A 36 -20.19 -9.80 -4.08
N ASP A 37 -20.47 -10.92 -3.45
CA ASP A 37 -21.63 -11.75 -3.73
C ASP A 37 -22.24 -12.23 -2.41
N ALA A 38 -23.52 -11.89 -2.21
CA ALA A 38 -24.25 -12.18 -0.98
C ALA A 38 -24.30 -13.67 -0.64
N LYS A 39 -24.17 -14.57 -1.62
CA LYS A 39 -24.15 -16.02 -1.36
C LYS A 39 -22.96 -16.47 -0.51
N TYR A 40 -21.89 -15.67 -0.45
CA TYR A 40 -20.72 -15.95 0.40
C TYR A 40 -20.81 -15.27 1.77
N ASN A 41 -21.72 -14.30 1.94
CA ASN A 41 -21.97 -13.61 3.21
C ASN A 41 -22.87 -14.45 4.12
N THR A 42 -22.34 -15.57 4.64
CA THR A 42 -23.13 -16.58 5.37
C THR A 42 -22.72 -16.71 6.83
N GLU A 43 -23.39 -17.59 7.57
CA GLU A 43 -23.04 -17.89 8.95
C GLU A 43 -21.65 -18.53 9.13
N ARG A 44 -21.08 -19.06 8.04
CA ARG A 44 -19.75 -19.68 8.02
C ARG A 44 -18.61 -18.69 8.24
N ILE A 45 -18.81 -17.40 7.95
CA ILE A 45 -17.81 -16.37 8.22
C ILE A 45 -18.01 -15.76 9.61
N LYS A 46 -16.89 -15.32 10.22
CA LYS A 46 -16.91 -14.70 11.55
C LYS A 46 -17.86 -13.48 11.55
N PRO A 47 -18.69 -13.28 12.60
CA PRO A 47 -19.68 -12.19 12.64
C PRO A 47 -19.11 -10.81 12.33
N LYS A 48 -17.87 -10.53 12.76
CA LYS A 48 -17.18 -9.25 12.50
C LYS A 48 -16.94 -8.92 11.01
N PHE A 49 -17.02 -9.92 10.13
CA PHE A 49 -16.88 -9.75 8.69
C PHE A 49 -18.23 -9.82 7.96
N ARG A 50 -19.30 -10.18 8.66
CA ARG A 50 -20.61 -10.36 8.02
C ARG A 50 -21.26 -8.99 7.80
N VAL A 51 -21.81 -8.77 6.61
CA VAL A 51 -22.69 -7.62 6.37
C VAL A 51 -24.07 -8.01 6.90
N SER A 52 -24.60 -7.23 7.84
CA SER A 52 -25.88 -7.53 8.49
C SER A 52 -27.07 -7.39 7.55
N GLU A 53 -27.01 -6.41 6.64
CA GLU A 53 -28.08 -6.10 5.70
C GLU A 53 -27.92 -6.91 4.42
N PRO A 54 -29.03 -7.44 3.86
CA PRO A 54 -29.00 -8.02 2.52
C PRO A 54 -28.52 -7.00 1.48
N PHE A 55 -27.71 -7.45 0.54
CA PHE A 55 -27.26 -6.64 -0.59
C PHE A 55 -27.34 -7.45 -1.88
N SER A 56 -27.76 -6.81 -2.96
CA SER A 56 -27.85 -7.41 -4.30
C SER A 56 -26.72 -6.95 -5.23
N ARG A 57 -26.12 -5.80 -4.94
CA ARG A 57 -24.98 -5.23 -5.69
C ARG A 57 -23.65 -5.48 -4.95
N PRO A 58 -22.56 -5.82 -5.65
CA PRO A 58 -21.24 -5.94 -5.03
C PRO A 58 -20.87 -4.65 -4.28
N ILE A 59 -20.48 -4.78 -3.01
CA ILE A 59 -20.06 -3.65 -2.16
C ILE A 59 -18.62 -3.22 -2.48
N MET A 60 -17.81 -4.15 -2.99
CA MET A 60 -16.44 -3.90 -3.42
C MET A 60 -16.18 -4.42 -4.83
N SER A 61 -15.19 -3.83 -5.49
CA SER A 61 -14.72 -4.28 -6.80
C SER A 61 -13.35 -4.94 -6.73
N ALA A 62 -13.08 -5.88 -7.62
CA ALA A 62 -11.73 -6.38 -7.89
C ALA A 62 -11.04 -5.61 -9.03
N GLU A 63 -11.77 -4.72 -9.70
CA GLU A 63 -11.33 -4.05 -10.91
C GLU A 63 -10.25 -2.99 -10.61
N PRO A 64 -9.03 -3.14 -11.14
CA PRO A 64 -7.99 -2.14 -10.95
C PRO A 64 -8.32 -0.86 -11.73
N THR A 65 -7.64 0.24 -11.36
CA THR A 65 -7.56 1.40 -12.27
C THR A 65 -6.30 1.25 -13.10
N ILE A 66 -6.44 1.28 -14.43
CA ILE A 66 -5.32 1.19 -15.36
C ILE A 66 -4.97 2.60 -15.83
N VAL A 67 -3.70 2.99 -15.66
CA VAL A 67 -3.16 4.25 -16.17
C VAL A 67 -1.90 3.93 -16.96
N SER A 68 -1.88 4.32 -18.23
CA SER A 68 -0.73 4.18 -19.11
C SER A 68 -0.07 5.54 -19.32
N ARG A 69 1.26 5.58 -19.26
CA ARG A 69 2.06 6.77 -19.54
C ARG A 69 3.27 6.38 -20.37
N SER A 70 3.61 7.22 -21.35
CA SER A 70 4.90 7.13 -22.02
C SER A 70 5.98 7.64 -21.08
N LEU A 71 7.12 6.96 -21.05
CA LEU A 71 8.27 7.43 -20.27
C LEU A 71 8.86 8.66 -20.95
N GLU A 72 9.08 9.71 -20.16
CA GLU A 72 9.79 10.91 -20.57
C GLU A 72 11.28 10.81 -20.21
N PRO A 73 12.18 11.47 -20.93
CA PRO A 73 13.62 11.46 -20.61
C PRO A 73 13.96 11.95 -19.19
N SER A 74 13.07 12.73 -18.57
CA SER A 74 13.20 13.20 -17.19
C SER A 74 12.75 12.20 -16.13
N ASP A 75 12.11 11.09 -16.51
CA ASP A 75 11.64 10.09 -15.56
C ASP A 75 12.81 9.26 -15.04
N CYS A 76 13.11 9.38 -13.75
CA CYS A 76 14.29 8.75 -13.15
C CYS A 76 13.97 7.40 -12.47
N PHE A 77 12.83 7.30 -11.79
CA PHE A 77 12.45 6.12 -11.02
C PHE A 77 10.95 6.08 -10.72
N VAL A 78 10.46 4.91 -10.31
CA VAL A 78 9.11 4.67 -9.80
C VAL A 78 9.19 4.05 -8.41
N ILE A 79 8.41 4.56 -7.46
CA ILE A 79 8.27 4.01 -6.11
C ILE A 79 6.92 3.30 -6.01
N PHE A 80 6.95 1.98 -5.79
CA PHE A 80 5.78 1.22 -5.36
C PHE A 80 5.90 0.94 -3.86
N ALA A 81 4.83 1.17 -3.11
CA ALA A 81 4.82 0.82 -1.70
C ALA A 81 3.40 0.52 -1.18
N SER A 82 3.32 -0.25 -0.10
CA SER A 82 2.08 -0.43 0.66
C SER A 82 1.67 0.87 1.36
N ASP A 83 0.40 0.95 1.76
CA ASP A 83 -0.14 2.03 2.59
C ASP A 83 0.69 2.28 3.86
N GLY A 84 1.26 1.24 4.47
CA GLY A 84 2.18 1.37 5.59
C GLY A 84 3.37 2.34 5.36
N LEU A 85 3.79 2.58 4.12
CA LEU A 85 4.75 3.67 3.83
C LEU A 85 4.06 5.04 3.82
N TRP A 86 2.97 5.14 3.06
CA TRP A 86 2.26 6.38 2.75
C TRP A 86 1.46 6.95 3.93
N GLU A 87 1.20 6.15 4.97
CA GLU A 87 0.69 6.62 6.26
C GLU A 87 1.71 7.50 7.01
N HIS A 88 3.00 7.36 6.69
CA HIS A 88 4.09 8.03 7.38
C HIS A 88 4.79 9.06 6.51
N LEU A 89 4.95 8.83 5.21
CA LEU A 89 5.64 9.74 4.31
C LEU A 89 4.69 10.32 3.26
N THR A 90 4.89 11.59 2.95
CA THR A 90 4.31 12.22 1.76
C THR A 90 5.02 11.73 0.49
N ASN A 91 4.34 11.87 -0.66
CA ASN A 91 4.94 11.54 -1.96
C ASN A 91 6.24 12.31 -2.19
N GLN A 92 6.29 13.58 -1.79
CA GLN A 92 7.44 14.44 -2.00
C GLN A 92 8.64 14.03 -1.14
N GLU A 93 8.44 13.76 0.15
CA GLU A 93 9.49 13.25 1.04
C GLU A 93 10.07 11.93 0.51
N ALA A 94 9.22 11.01 0.03
CA ALA A 94 9.68 9.76 -0.55
C ALA A 94 10.53 9.97 -1.80
N VAL A 95 10.12 10.88 -2.70
CA VAL A 95 10.90 11.24 -3.90
C VAL A 95 12.25 11.86 -3.51
N GLU A 96 12.28 12.78 -2.54
CA GLU A 96 13.51 13.42 -2.08
C GLU A 96 14.49 12.42 -1.46
N ILE A 97 14.00 11.48 -0.65
CA ILE A 97 14.83 10.40 -0.07
C ILE A 97 15.49 9.57 -1.18
N VAL A 98 14.76 9.23 -2.24
CA VAL A 98 15.32 8.43 -3.34
C VAL A 98 16.26 9.27 -4.21
N HIS A 99 15.88 10.51 -4.53
CA HIS A 99 16.63 11.39 -5.42
C HIS A 99 17.97 11.83 -4.83
N ASN A 100 18.01 12.16 -3.54
CA ASN A 100 19.19 12.75 -2.89
C ASN A 100 20.20 11.69 -2.38
N ASN A 101 19.99 10.41 -2.69
CA ASN A 101 20.82 9.31 -2.18
C ASN A 101 21.28 8.37 -3.29
N GLN A 102 22.31 7.56 -3.01
CA GLN A 102 22.76 6.52 -3.94
C GLN A 102 21.64 5.52 -4.24
N ARG A 103 21.57 4.95 -5.46
CA ARG A 103 20.51 3.99 -5.81
C ARG A 103 20.45 2.78 -4.88
N ALA A 104 21.60 2.30 -4.43
CA ALA A 104 21.71 1.19 -3.50
C ALA A 104 21.11 1.54 -2.13
N GLY A 105 20.19 0.69 -1.65
CA GLY A 105 19.55 0.85 -0.34
C GLY A 105 18.38 1.84 -0.28
N SER A 106 17.86 2.34 -1.41
CA SER A 106 16.79 3.35 -1.41
C SER A 106 15.51 2.86 -0.74
N ALA A 107 15.07 1.62 -1.03
CA ALA A 107 13.93 1.02 -0.35
C ALA A 107 14.14 0.92 1.18
N LYS A 108 15.35 0.52 1.62
CA LYS A 108 15.70 0.43 3.04
C LYS A 108 15.68 1.80 3.73
N ARG A 109 16.13 2.86 3.05
CA ARG A 109 16.05 4.24 3.55
C ARG A 109 14.60 4.72 3.68
N LEU A 110 13.75 4.44 2.69
CA LEU A 110 12.32 4.75 2.75
C LEU A 110 11.64 4.05 3.94
N ILE A 111 11.88 2.75 4.12
CA ILE A 111 11.37 2.00 5.28
C ILE A 111 11.86 2.61 6.59
N LYS A 112 13.16 2.93 6.69
CA LYS A 112 13.73 3.52 7.91
C LYS A 112 13.10 4.88 8.22
N ALA A 113 12.94 5.75 7.22
CA ALA A 113 12.32 7.06 7.38
C ALA A 113 10.86 6.95 7.84
N ALA A 114 10.08 6.07 7.22
CA ALA A 114 8.70 5.82 7.62
C ALA A 114 8.59 5.29 9.06
N LEU A 115 9.47 4.37 9.47
CA LEU A 115 9.52 3.87 10.85
C LEU A 115 9.98 4.92 11.87
N GLN A 116 10.90 5.81 11.48
CA GLN A 116 11.30 6.95 12.33
C GLN A 116 10.13 7.90 12.55
N GLU A 117 9.37 8.18 11.49
CA GLU A 117 8.19 9.02 11.55
C GLU A 117 7.04 8.35 12.34
N ALA A 118 6.86 7.03 12.19
CA ALA A 118 5.95 6.24 13.01
C ALA A 118 6.30 6.33 14.51
N ALA A 119 7.58 6.20 14.85
CA ALA A 119 8.06 6.35 16.21
C ALA A 119 7.81 7.79 16.75
N ARG A 120 8.07 8.81 15.92
CA ARG A 120 7.84 10.22 16.26
C ARG A 120 6.36 10.50 16.56
N LYS A 121 5.44 10.02 15.70
CA LYS A 121 3.98 10.15 15.91
C LYS A 121 3.48 9.47 17.19
N ARG A 122 4.25 8.51 17.72
CA ARG A 122 3.97 7.77 18.96
C ARG A 122 4.79 8.25 20.15
N GLU A 123 5.52 9.36 19.98
CA GLU A 123 6.37 9.96 21.02
C GLU A 123 7.38 8.96 21.62
N MET A 124 7.90 8.06 20.79
CA MET A 124 8.85 7.02 21.21
C MET A 124 10.12 7.01 20.37
N ARG A 125 11.17 6.35 20.86
CA ARG A 125 12.42 6.21 20.11
C ARG A 125 12.27 5.13 19.03
N TYR A 126 12.94 5.33 17.90
CA TYR A 126 13.04 4.32 16.85
C TYR A 126 13.54 2.96 17.38
N SER A 127 14.52 2.97 18.28
CA SER A 127 15.04 1.76 18.93
C SER A 127 13.96 0.99 19.69
N ASP A 128 13.04 1.71 20.34
CA ASP A 128 11.99 1.11 21.15
C ASP A 128 10.90 0.53 20.23
N LEU A 129 10.55 1.25 19.15
CA LEU A 129 9.64 0.76 18.12
C LEU A 129 10.13 -0.56 17.51
N MET A 130 11.42 -0.66 17.22
CA MET A 130 12.03 -1.88 16.63
C MET A 130 12.05 -3.08 17.58
N ARG A 131 11.89 -2.86 18.89
CA ARG A 131 11.86 -3.92 19.91
C ARG A 131 10.45 -4.39 20.25
N ILE A 132 9.42 -3.75 19.71
CA ILE A 132 8.02 -4.11 19.96
C ILE A 132 7.77 -5.54 19.47
N ASP A 133 7.08 -6.32 20.30
CA ASP A 133 6.70 -7.68 19.97
C ASP A 133 5.81 -7.71 18.69
N LYS A 134 6.12 -8.64 17.78
CA LYS A 134 5.40 -8.80 16.51
C LYS A 134 3.88 -8.94 16.69
N LYS A 135 3.42 -9.49 17.81
CA LYS A 135 2.00 -9.67 18.14
C LYS A 135 1.26 -8.35 18.36
N VAL A 136 1.95 -7.31 18.83
CA VAL A 136 1.34 -5.99 19.12
C VAL A 136 1.85 -4.87 18.21
N ARG A 137 2.87 -5.11 17.38
CA ARG A 137 3.46 -4.16 16.43
C ARG A 137 2.42 -3.41 15.58
N ARG A 138 1.35 -4.08 15.15
CA ARG A 138 0.26 -3.49 14.34
C ARG A 138 -0.52 -2.35 15.03
N HIS A 139 -0.40 -2.18 16.34
CA HIS A 139 -0.94 -1.01 17.02
C HIS A 139 -0.10 0.26 16.79
N PHE A 140 1.13 0.10 16.32
CA PHE A 140 2.10 1.19 16.15
C PHE A 140 2.27 1.57 14.69
N HIS A 141 2.46 0.57 13.81
CA HIS A 141 2.57 0.74 12.37
C HIS A 141 2.15 -0.54 11.62
N ASP A 142 1.73 -0.42 10.36
CA ASP A 142 1.42 -1.57 9.52
C ASP A 142 2.67 -2.20 8.86
N ASP A 143 2.49 -3.29 8.13
CA ASP A 143 3.52 -3.86 7.27
C ASP A 143 3.94 -2.86 6.17
N ILE A 144 5.24 -2.55 6.13
CA ILE A 144 5.81 -1.61 5.14
C ILE A 144 6.58 -2.42 4.09
N THR A 145 6.13 -2.35 2.85
CA THR A 145 6.81 -2.94 1.68
C THR A 145 7.11 -1.83 0.68
N VAL A 146 8.33 -1.81 0.13
CA VAL A 146 8.78 -0.79 -0.82
C VAL A 146 9.57 -1.44 -1.95
N ILE A 147 9.27 -1.05 -3.19
CA ILE A 147 10.02 -1.37 -4.40
C ILE A 147 10.37 -0.05 -5.08
N VAL A 148 11.65 0.14 -5.41
CA VAL A 148 12.12 1.30 -6.17
C VAL A 148 12.67 0.79 -7.51
N LEU A 149 12.02 1.15 -8.61
CA LEU A 149 12.46 0.83 -9.96
C LEU A 149 13.21 2.04 -10.54
N PHE A 150 14.48 1.89 -10.88
CA PHE A 150 15.24 2.94 -11.55
C PHE A 150 15.17 2.76 -13.07
N ILE A 151 14.89 3.84 -13.77
CA ILE A 151 14.78 3.86 -15.23
C ILE A 151 16.18 4.13 -15.80
N ASN A 152 16.57 3.32 -16.79
CA ASN A 152 17.82 3.52 -17.53
C ASN A 152 17.49 3.83 -19.00
N HIS A 153 17.38 5.12 -19.29
CA HIS A 153 17.05 5.61 -20.65
C HIS A 153 18.07 5.21 -21.71
N GLU A 154 19.35 5.04 -21.35
CA GLU A 154 20.35 4.56 -22.30
C GLU A 154 20.11 3.12 -22.73
N LEU A 155 19.74 2.24 -21.79
CA LEU A 155 19.42 0.85 -22.12
C LEU A 155 18.12 0.75 -22.92
N LEU A 156 17.13 1.59 -22.60
CA LEU A 156 15.88 1.66 -23.35
C LEU A 156 16.10 2.14 -24.80
N ALA A 157 16.96 3.14 -25.01
CA ALA A 157 17.29 3.66 -26.33
C ALA A 157 18.12 2.69 -27.19
N LYS A 158 18.99 1.88 -26.56
CA LYS A 158 19.92 0.97 -27.27
C LYS A 158 19.26 -0.33 -27.76
N GLY A 159 18.03 -0.63 -27.35
CA GLY A 159 17.20 -1.70 -27.93
C GLY A 159 17.77 -3.13 -27.94
N ASN A 160 18.88 -3.43 -27.22
CA ASN A 160 19.69 -4.62 -27.51
C ASN A 160 19.87 -5.64 -26.37
N ALA A 161 19.86 -6.91 -26.81
CA ALA A 161 19.58 -8.16 -26.10
C ALA A 161 20.71 -8.74 -25.21
N GLN A 162 21.67 -7.95 -24.72
CA GLN A 162 22.84 -8.50 -23.99
C GLN A 162 22.93 -8.16 -22.50
N VAL A 163 22.10 -7.25 -21.99
CA VAL A 163 22.02 -6.97 -20.55
C VAL A 163 20.66 -7.48 -20.05
N PRO A 164 20.58 -8.19 -18.91
CA PRO A 164 19.29 -8.54 -18.33
C PRO A 164 18.45 -7.27 -18.21
N PRO A 165 17.23 -7.24 -18.78
CA PRO A 165 16.39 -6.04 -18.80
C PRO A 165 15.95 -5.62 -17.39
N LEU A 166 16.20 -6.46 -16.38
CA LEU A 166 15.84 -6.28 -14.99
C LEU A 166 17.00 -6.73 -14.08
N SER A 167 17.39 -5.88 -13.13
CA SER A 167 18.24 -6.24 -12.00
C SER A 167 17.44 -6.10 -10.72
N ILE A 168 17.20 -7.21 -10.02
CA ILE A 168 16.52 -7.24 -8.73
C ILE A 168 17.59 -7.33 -7.63
N ARG A 169 17.51 -6.44 -6.63
CA ARG A 169 18.36 -6.49 -5.43
C ARG A 169 17.48 -6.41 -4.21
N SER A 170 17.65 -7.35 -3.28
CA SER A 170 16.98 -7.32 -1.99
C SER A 170 17.75 -6.46 -1.00
N ALA A 171 17.07 -5.99 0.05
CA ALA A 171 17.71 -5.33 1.18
C ALA A 171 18.66 -6.26 1.97
N LEU A 172 18.58 -7.57 1.76
CA LEU A 172 19.44 -8.59 2.37
C LEU A 172 20.76 -8.79 1.61
N ASP A 173 20.88 -8.28 0.38
CA ASP A 173 22.07 -8.47 -0.47
C ASP A 173 23.15 -7.39 -0.27
N HIS A 174 23.06 -6.64 0.84
CA HIS A 174 23.94 -5.52 1.21
C HIS A 174 24.28 -5.49 2.70
#